data_AF-A0A934D294-F1
#
_entry.id   AF-A0A934D294-F1
#
_cell.length_a   1.000
_cell.length_b   1.000
_cell.length_c   1.000
_cell.angle_alpha   90.00
_cell.angle_beta   90.00
_cell.angle_gamma   90.00
#
_symmetry.space_group_name_H-M   'P 1'
#
loop_
_entity.id
_entity.type
_entity.pdbx_description
1 polymer ?
#
loop_
_entity_poly.entity_id
_entity_poly.type
_entity_poly.pdbx_seq_one_letter_code
_entity_poly.pdbx_strand_id
1 'polypeptide(L)'
;MAFVEIETVQFNHDSNSASHDALNLRRNATEEVILPEWRRGFCVHPEDSPAAYALAAVGSNTVTIRASFSTSNRKLASAELRAVDNVVDPPGPPGCLGILVAWLRALLRALFGNVLGCVAPKVVHFANGQTGPVVFALIHTKLGKTTVGTHTTEWRWQARATSSDPWSDIGVTRHRIYVLADVPTEPWTQAPFAASNTSLPWTEALDYACQWAVATRTRVEVAAAVTRHVYALGPNVVTYDCPGGGSSHYSWGGFELSAFLDRLHGGPGNGVYVNCSDCATITSTFANLLGADLWQSRMGWGFDLNPLLGIGSSMWQPACGWSGFGYHEVAWTGACDVDDRVFDACLQVDGDPDPTNAPHTPLLPIDLRFGNTGDGDYRDRLATPTGRPNCDPQPTTRQRRALI
;
A
#
# COMPACT_ATOMS: atom_id res chain seq x y z
N MET A 1 -36.65 21.92 12.65
CA MET A 1 -36.38 20.55 12.17
C MET A 1 -35.75 19.78 13.31
N ALA A 2 -36.08 18.49 13.46
CA ALA A 2 -35.43 17.61 14.41
C ALA A 2 -33.95 17.44 14.01
N PHE A 3 -33.01 17.79 14.87
CA PHE A 3 -31.58 17.67 14.58
C PHE A 3 -31.17 16.21 14.78
N VAL A 4 -31.05 15.47 13.68
CA VAL A 4 -30.36 14.17 13.63
C VAL A 4 -28.88 14.45 13.35
N GLU A 5 -27.99 13.70 13.98
CA GLU A 5 -26.54 13.88 13.86
C GLU A 5 -25.86 12.52 13.68
N ILE A 6 -24.82 12.48 12.84
CA ILE A 6 -23.94 11.31 12.68
C ILE A 6 -22.96 11.26 13.85
N GLU A 7 -22.83 10.12 14.53
CA GLU A 7 -21.94 9.95 15.68
C GLU A 7 -20.66 9.19 15.32
N THR A 8 -20.81 8.07 14.63
CA THR A 8 -19.69 7.20 14.27
C THR A 8 -19.86 6.57 12.89
N VAL A 9 -18.74 6.29 12.24
CA VAL A 9 -18.66 5.43 11.04
C VAL A 9 -17.56 4.40 11.28
N GLN A 10 -17.90 3.13 11.09
CA GLN A 10 -17.01 1.98 11.22
C GLN A 10 -16.90 1.24 9.88
N PHE A 11 -15.69 1.05 9.38
CA PHE A 11 -15.44 0.37 8.11
C PHE A 11 -15.06 -1.09 8.32
N ASN A 12 -14.17 -1.38 9.27
CA ASN A 12 -13.81 -2.72 9.71
C ASN A 12 -14.74 -3.13 10.84
N HIS A 13 -15.82 -3.84 10.51
CA HIS A 13 -16.86 -4.23 11.47
C HIS A 13 -17.04 -5.74 11.61
N ASP A 14 -16.36 -6.53 10.78
CA ASP A 14 -16.08 -7.94 10.93
C ASP A 14 -14.57 -8.20 10.74
N SER A 15 -13.85 -8.31 11.85
CA SER A 15 -12.39 -8.49 11.84
C SER A 15 -11.92 -9.83 11.26
N ASN A 16 -12.83 -10.72 10.85
CA ASN A 16 -12.50 -11.97 10.17
C ASN A 16 -12.76 -11.91 8.66
N SER A 17 -13.17 -10.75 8.14
CA SER A 17 -13.51 -10.53 6.74
C SER A 17 -12.51 -9.59 6.05
N ALA A 18 -12.39 -9.77 4.74
CA ALA A 18 -11.69 -8.88 3.82
C ALA A 18 -12.52 -8.60 2.54
N SER A 19 -13.77 -9.07 2.50
CA SER A 19 -14.55 -9.18 1.26
C SER A 19 -15.72 -8.20 1.17
N HIS A 20 -16.25 -7.75 2.31
CA HIS A 20 -17.44 -6.92 2.36
C HIS A 20 -17.35 -5.76 3.37
N ASP A 21 -16.17 -5.58 3.97
CA ASP A 21 -15.82 -4.55 4.93
C ASP A 21 -14.30 -4.27 4.86
N ALA A 22 -13.79 -3.32 5.65
CA ALA A 22 -12.39 -2.92 5.56
C ALA A 22 -11.45 -3.88 6.30
N LEU A 23 -10.20 -3.96 5.82
CA LEU A 23 -9.13 -4.74 6.44
C LEU A 23 -8.83 -4.28 7.86
N ASN A 24 -8.26 -5.19 8.65
CA ASN A 24 -7.65 -4.87 9.94
C ASN A 24 -6.40 -4.02 9.74
N LEU A 25 -6.36 -2.85 10.38
CA LEU A 25 -5.28 -1.87 10.26
C LEU A 25 -4.73 -1.47 11.64
N ARG A 26 -3.50 -0.97 11.62
CA ARG A 26 -2.91 -0.18 12.71
C ARG A 26 -2.16 1.02 12.14
N ARG A 27 -1.80 2.00 12.97
CA ARG A 27 -1.11 3.19 12.47
C ARG A 27 0.37 2.90 12.22
N ASN A 28 1.03 2.35 13.22
CA ASN A 28 2.46 2.02 13.22
C ASN A 28 2.76 0.96 14.31
N ALA A 29 4.03 0.77 14.67
CA ALA A 29 4.50 -0.18 15.67
C ALA A 29 3.84 -0.05 17.06
N THR A 30 3.44 1.16 17.46
CA THR A 30 3.01 1.47 18.83
C THR A 30 1.57 1.97 18.92
N GLU A 31 0.99 2.43 17.82
CA GLU A 31 -0.34 3.02 17.78
C GLU A 31 -1.33 2.19 16.95
N GLU A 32 -2.49 1.93 17.54
CA GLU A 32 -3.61 1.23 16.90
C GLU A 32 -4.50 2.19 16.10
N VAL A 33 -5.26 1.64 15.14
CA VAL A 33 -6.44 2.32 14.61
C VAL A 33 -7.61 2.05 15.55
N ILE A 34 -8.11 3.09 16.21
CA ILE A 34 -9.25 2.97 17.13
C ILE A 34 -10.55 2.80 16.34
N LEU A 35 -11.33 1.77 16.67
CA LEU A 35 -12.68 1.56 16.13
C LEU A 35 -13.75 2.21 17.03
N PRO A 36 -14.84 2.76 16.46
CA PRO A 36 -15.05 3.08 15.05
C PRO A 36 -14.02 4.08 14.51
N GLU A 37 -13.59 3.89 13.26
CA GLU A 37 -12.53 4.68 12.63
C GLU A 37 -12.89 6.16 12.54
N TRP A 38 -14.16 6.51 12.34
CA TRP A 38 -14.63 7.89 12.41
C TRP A 38 -15.49 8.12 13.64
N ARG A 39 -15.19 9.18 14.41
CA ARG A 39 -15.96 9.61 15.58
C ARG A 39 -16.16 11.12 15.54
N ARG A 40 -17.41 11.54 15.71
CA ARG A 40 -17.77 12.96 15.76
C ARG A 40 -17.01 13.68 16.87
N GLY A 41 -16.45 14.85 16.55
CA GLY A 41 -15.71 15.68 17.51
C GLY A 41 -14.27 15.23 17.78
N PHE A 42 -13.86 14.06 17.27
CA PHE A 42 -12.48 13.56 17.37
C PHE A 42 -11.77 13.54 16.02
N CYS A 43 -12.45 13.08 14.97
CA CYS A 43 -11.88 12.99 13.63
C CYS A 43 -12.13 14.29 12.85
N VAL A 44 -11.06 14.98 12.47
CA VAL A 44 -11.09 16.26 11.73
C VAL A 44 -10.54 16.08 10.32
N HIS A 45 -9.50 15.25 10.18
CA HIS A 45 -8.80 14.99 8.93
C HIS A 45 -9.12 13.60 8.39
N PRO A 46 -8.98 13.35 7.06
CA PRO A 46 -9.20 12.03 6.49
C PRO A 46 -8.35 10.92 7.14
N GLU A 47 -7.10 11.20 7.48
CA GLU A 47 -6.16 10.32 8.19
C GLU A 47 -6.60 9.91 9.61
N ASP A 48 -7.55 10.64 10.20
CA ASP A 48 -8.13 10.26 11.48
C ASP A 48 -9.05 9.06 11.34
N SER A 49 -9.55 8.79 10.11
CA SER A 49 -10.44 7.70 9.77
C SER A 49 -9.91 6.91 8.56
N PRO A 50 -8.84 6.12 8.74
CA PRO A 50 -8.28 5.28 7.70
C PRO A 50 -9.08 3.99 7.52
N ALA A 51 -9.22 3.52 6.29
CA ALA A 51 -9.74 2.19 5.97
C ALA A 51 -9.06 1.64 4.71
N ALA A 52 -8.95 0.33 4.59
CA ALA A 52 -8.29 -0.33 3.47
C ALA A 52 -9.17 -1.42 2.85
N TYR A 53 -9.15 -1.53 1.51
CA TYR A 53 -9.90 -2.51 0.76
C TYR A 53 -9.01 -3.21 -0.26
N ALA A 54 -8.97 -4.54 -0.21
CA ALA A 54 -8.30 -5.38 -1.20
C ALA A 54 -9.23 -5.66 -2.39
N LEU A 55 -8.84 -5.22 -3.59
CA LEU A 55 -9.68 -5.33 -4.79
C LEU A 55 -10.03 -6.78 -5.12
N ALA A 56 -9.06 -7.69 -5.05
CA ALA A 56 -9.29 -9.10 -5.32
C ALA A 56 -10.26 -9.77 -4.32
N ALA A 57 -10.20 -9.41 -3.04
CA ALA A 57 -11.08 -9.97 -2.01
C ALA A 57 -12.49 -9.35 -2.04
N VAL A 58 -12.60 -8.05 -2.31
CA VAL A 58 -13.89 -7.38 -2.48
C VAL A 58 -14.61 -7.92 -3.71
N GLY A 59 -13.92 -8.01 -4.86
CA GLY A 59 -14.50 -8.57 -6.09
C GLY A 59 -15.85 -7.93 -6.45
N SER A 60 -16.90 -8.75 -6.57
CA SER A 60 -18.28 -8.33 -6.83
C SER A 60 -19.15 -8.21 -5.58
N ASN A 61 -18.58 -8.35 -4.39
CA ASN A 61 -19.33 -8.32 -3.14
C ASN A 61 -19.86 -6.91 -2.85
N THR A 62 -21.01 -6.85 -2.18
CA THR A 62 -21.54 -5.60 -1.64
C THR A 62 -20.73 -5.19 -0.43
N VAL A 63 -20.03 -4.06 -0.53
CA VAL A 63 -19.32 -3.48 0.62
C VAL A 63 -20.30 -2.84 1.59
N THR A 64 -20.02 -2.97 2.88
CA THR A 64 -20.86 -2.49 3.96
C THR A 64 -20.04 -1.71 4.98
N ILE A 65 -20.72 -0.83 5.71
CA ILE A 65 -20.18 -0.09 6.85
C ILE A 65 -21.17 -0.17 8.02
N ARG A 66 -20.73 0.16 9.24
CA ARG A 66 -21.65 0.49 10.34
C ARG A 66 -21.61 1.99 10.62
N ALA A 67 -22.77 2.57 10.89
CA ALA A 67 -22.86 3.96 11.33
C ALA A 67 -23.85 4.08 12.48
N SER A 68 -23.62 5.04 13.38
CA SER A 68 -24.54 5.34 14.48
C SER A 68 -24.92 6.83 14.49
N PHE A 69 -26.12 7.11 14.98
CA PHE A 69 -26.72 8.44 14.92
C PHE A 69 -27.39 8.78 16.23
N SER A 70 -27.50 10.07 16.50
CA SER A 70 -28.30 10.60 17.59
C SER A 70 -29.34 11.61 17.10
N THR A 71 -30.32 11.90 17.94
CA THR A 71 -31.31 12.94 17.70
C THR A 71 -31.63 13.69 18.97
N SER A 72 -31.69 15.02 18.86
CA SER A 72 -32.18 15.90 19.93
C SER A 72 -33.71 15.85 20.07
N ASN A 73 -34.43 15.38 19.04
CA ASN A 73 -35.88 15.25 19.09
C ASN A 73 -36.31 13.91 19.68
N ARG A 74 -36.65 13.91 20.96
CA ARG A 74 -37.13 12.72 21.67
C ARG A 74 -38.43 12.12 21.12
N LYS A 75 -39.17 12.84 20.27
CA LYS A 75 -40.38 12.32 19.60
C LYS A 75 -40.09 11.63 18.27
N LEU A 76 -38.87 11.76 17.72
CA LEU A 76 -38.50 11.12 16.46
C LEU A 76 -38.15 9.65 16.72
N ALA A 77 -39.08 8.76 16.40
CA ALA A 77 -38.89 7.31 16.60
C ALA A 77 -38.00 6.67 15.51
N SER A 78 -38.05 7.20 14.29
CA SER A 78 -37.26 6.72 13.16
C SER A 78 -36.98 7.83 12.15
N ALA A 79 -35.94 7.64 11.34
CA ALA A 79 -35.65 8.46 10.18
C ALA A 79 -35.03 7.59 9.08
N GLU A 80 -35.17 8.00 7.83
CA GLU A 80 -34.42 7.42 6.72
C GLU A 80 -33.12 8.20 6.56
N LEU A 81 -32.00 7.48 6.46
CA LEU A 81 -30.65 8.02 6.41
C LEU A 81 -29.90 7.51 5.18
N ARG A 82 -29.09 8.39 4.59
CA ARG A 82 -28.16 8.06 3.51
C ARG A 82 -26.93 8.95 3.58
N ALA A 83 -25.93 8.64 2.77
CA ALA A 83 -24.84 9.56 2.49
C ALA A 83 -24.56 9.60 0.99
N VAL A 84 -24.33 10.80 0.47
CA VAL A 84 -23.98 11.04 -0.93
C VAL A 84 -22.55 11.57 -1.03
N ASP A 85 -21.95 11.47 -2.21
CA ASP A 85 -20.64 12.06 -2.47
C ASP A 85 -20.69 13.59 -2.33
N ASN A 86 -20.02 14.12 -1.31
CA ASN A 86 -20.01 15.56 -1.01
C ASN A 86 -19.40 16.40 -2.14
N VAL A 87 -18.51 15.80 -2.95
CA VAL A 87 -17.72 16.50 -3.97
C VAL A 87 -18.42 16.52 -5.33
N VAL A 88 -19.27 15.54 -5.63
CA VAL A 88 -20.03 15.44 -6.89
C VAL A 88 -21.33 16.23 -6.84
N ASP A 89 -21.95 16.34 -5.67
CA ASP A 89 -23.22 17.04 -5.48
C ASP A 89 -23.10 18.33 -4.63
N PRO A 90 -22.11 19.22 -4.81
CA PRO A 90 -22.05 20.45 -4.04
C PRO A 90 -23.14 21.44 -4.50
N PRO A 91 -23.66 22.32 -3.64
CA PRO A 91 -24.34 23.52 -4.11
C PRO A 91 -23.36 24.32 -5.00
N GLY A 92 -23.67 24.42 -6.30
CA GLY A 92 -22.74 24.95 -7.29
C GLY A 92 -22.48 26.46 -7.13
N PRO A 93 -21.23 26.94 -7.19
CA PRO A 93 -20.97 28.38 -7.28
C PRO A 93 -21.45 28.91 -8.65
N PRO A 94 -22.14 30.06 -8.71
CA PRO A 94 -22.60 30.63 -9.97
C PRO A 94 -21.43 31.14 -10.84
N GLY A 95 -21.55 31.01 -12.16
CA GLY A 95 -20.72 31.72 -13.15
C GLY A 95 -19.68 30.87 -13.92
N CYS A 96 -19.08 31.48 -14.95
CA CYS A 96 -18.20 30.83 -15.93
C CYS A 96 -16.88 30.30 -15.35
N LEU A 97 -16.38 30.89 -14.26
CA LEU A 97 -15.21 30.38 -13.52
C LEU A 97 -15.47 29.00 -12.88
N GLY A 98 -16.74 28.71 -12.57
CA GLY A 98 -17.17 27.43 -11.99
C GLY A 98 -16.98 26.24 -12.93
N ILE A 99 -16.98 26.46 -14.25
CA ILE A 99 -16.85 25.39 -15.26
C ILE A 99 -15.41 24.90 -15.36
N LEU A 100 -14.43 25.82 -15.41
CA LEU A 100 -13.00 25.48 -15.43
C LEU A 100 -12.55 24.78 -14.13
N VAL A 101 -13.03 25.29 -12.98
CA VAL A 101 -12.82 24.66 -11.67
C VAL A 101 -13.51 23.29 -11.60
N ALA A 102 -14.69 23.13 -12.20
CA ALA A 102 -15.39 21.84 -12.26
C ALA A 102 -14.64 20.80 -13.11
N TRP A 103 -14.01 21.21 -14.23
CA TRP A 103 -13.18 20.34 -15.06
C TRP A 103 -11.88 19.91 -14.36
N LEU A 104 -11.14 20.85 -13.75
CA LEU A 104 -9.93 20.52 -13.00
C LEU A 104 -10.24 19.63 -11.78
N ARG A 105 -11.36 19.90 -11.11
CA ARG A 105 -11.90 19.02 -10.06
C ARG A 105 -12.30 17.66 -10.62
N ALA A 106 -12.93 17.58 -11.79
CA ALA A 106 -13.26 16.30 -12.45
C ALA A 106 -12.02 15.43 -12.71
N LEU A 107 -10.91 16.04 -13.12
CA LEU A 107 -9.64 15.34 -13.32
C LEU A 107 -9.04 14.83 -12.00
N LEU A 108 -8.98 15.68 -10.97
CA LEU A 108 -8.54 15.29 -9.62
C LEU A 108 -9.48 14.25 -8.98
N ARG A 109 -10.80 14.32 -9.26
CA ARG A 109 -11.83 13.36 -8.83
C ARG A 109 -11.65 11.98 -9.46
N ALA A 110 -11.23 11.91 -10.72
CA ALA A 110 -11.03 10.65 -11.42
C ALA A 110 -9.81 9.88 -10.90
N LEU A 111 -8.82 10.60 -10.37
CA LEU A 111 -7.58 10.01 -9.86
C LEU A 111 -7.60 9.78 -8.33
N PHE A 112 -8.28 10.65 -7.55
CA PHE A 112 -8.16 10.66 -6.08
C PHE A 112 -9.50 10.78 -5.31
N GLY A 113 -10.65 10.75 -6.02
CA GLY A 113 -11.97 10.99 -5.42
C GLY A 113 -12.57 9.79 -4.68
N ASN A 114 -13.80 9.97 -4.20
CA ASN A 114 -14.57 8.96 -3.47
C ASN A 114 -14.69 7.64 -4.27
N VAL A 115 -14.03 6.60 -3.76
CA VAL A 115 -14.01 5.23 -4.31
C VAL A 115 -15.09 4.32 -3.71
N LEU A 116 -15.60 4.69 -2.53
CA LEU A 116 -16.61 3.93 -1.80
C LEU A 116 -18.03 4.20 -2.26
N GLY A 117 -18.24 5.19 -3.14
CA GLY A 117 -19.55 5.53 -3.66
C GLY A 117 -20.42 6.21 -2.60
N CYS A 118 -21.70 5.84 -2.54
CA CYS A 118 -22.69 6.40 -1.64
C CYS A 118 -23.15 5.36 -0.61
N VAL A 119 -23.67 5.83 0.52
CA VAL A 119 -24.31 4.98 1.52
C VAL A 119 -25.79 4.86 1.15
N ALA A 120 -26.27 3.63 0.94
CA ALA A 120 -27.64 3.37 0.53
C ALA A 120 -28.66 3.89 1.55
N PRO A 121 -29.81 4.44 1.11
CA PRO A 121 -30.87 4.84 2.01
C PRO A 121 -31.35 3.68 2.88
N LYS A 122 -31.47 3.92 4.19
CA LYS A 122 -31.98 2.94 5.15
C LYS A 122 -32.74 3.63 6.28
N VAL A 123 -33.87 3.04 6.67
CA VAL A 123 -34.61 3.47 7.85
C VAL A 123 -33.88 2.99 9.11
N VAL A 124 -33.65 3.90 10.03
CA VAL A 124 -33.08 3.63 11.37
C VAL A 124 -34.11 3.96 12.44
N HIS A 125 -33.95 3.34 13.60
CA HIS A 125 -34.82 3.55 14.76
C HIS A 125 -34.02 4.15 15.91
N PHE A 126 -34.59 5.14 16.59
CA PHE A 126 -33.99 5.78 17.75
C PHE A 126 -34.60 5.21 19.03
N ALA A 127 -33.75 4.64 19.89
CA ALA A 127 -34.07 4.31 21.27
C ALA A 127 -33.35 5.31 22.18
N ASN A 128 -34.11 6.03 23.01
CA ASN A 128 -33.58 7.09 23.88
C ASN A 128 -32.74 8.15 23.13
N GLY A 129 -33.12 8.45 21.87
CA GLY A 129 -32.43 9.43 21.03
C GLY A 129 -31.18 8.92 20.33
N GLN A 130 -30.91 7.61 20.32
CA GLN A 130 -29.75 7.02 19.63
C GLN A 130 -30.11 5.75 18.86
N THR A 131 -29.35 5.41 17.82
CA THR A 131 -29.60 4.20 17.01
C THR A 131 -28.79 2.97 17.44
N GLY A 132 -27.65 3.18 18.11
CA GLY A 132 -26.56 2.18 18.11
C GLY A 132 -25.96 1.96 16.70
N PRO A 133 -25.03 1.01 16.52
CA PRO A 133 -24.44 0.71 15.22
C PRO A 133 -25.45 0.06 14.26
N VAL A 134 -25.65 0.66 13.08
CA VAL A 134 -26.52 0.15 12.03
C VAL A 134 -25.69 -0.14 10.78
N VAL A 135 -25.87 -1.32 10.18
CA VAL A 135 -25.19 -1.70 8.93
C VAL A 135 -25.82 -1.01 7.74
N PHE A 136 -25.02 -0.41 6.86
CA PHE A 136 -25.44 0.14 5.57
C PHE A 136 -24.68 -0.52 4.43
N ALA A 137 -25.36 -0.74 3.31
CA ALA A 137 -24.72 -1.12 2.05
C ALA A 137 -24.16 0.12 1.34
N LEU A 138 -23.01 -0.03 0.70
CA LEU A 138 -22.46 0.95 -0.20
C LEU A 138 -22.94 0.68 -1.63
N ILE A 139 -23.35 1.75 -2.32
CA ILE A 139 -23.85 1.71 -3.70
C ILE A 139 -23.02 2.63 -4.59
N HIS A 140 -22.97 2.30 -5.88
CA HIS A 140 -22.14 3.02 -6.85
C HIS A 140 -20.66 3.08 -6.46
N THR A 141 -20.16 2.01 -5.82
CA THR A 141 -18.74 1.88 -5.49
C THR A 141 -17.91 1.89 -6.77
N LYS A 142 -16.70 2.43 -6.68
CA LYS A 142 -15.73 2.45 -7.79
C LYS A 142 -14.57 1.50 -7.56
N LEU A 143 -14.56 0.74 -6.46
CA LEU A 143 -13.50 -0.21 -6.12
C LEU A 143 -13.18 -1.17 -7.28
N GLY A 144 -14.18 -1.78 -7.91
CA GLY A 144 -13.95 -2.68 -9.07
C GLY A 144 -13.40 -2.01 -10.34
N LYS A 145 -13.29 -0.67 -10.38
CA LYS A 145 -12.76 0.09 -11.52
C LYS A 145 -11.56 0.97 -11.15
N THR A 146 -11.21 1.07 -9.88
CA THR A 146 -10.08 1.88 -9.44
C THR A 146 -8.78 1.10 -9.57
N THR A 147 -7.69 1.70 -9.11
CA THR A 147 -6.36 1.14 -9.06
C THR A 147 -5.84 1.22 -7.63
N VAL A 148 -4.69 0.60 -7.37
CA VAL A 148 -3.96 0.83 -6.12
C VAL A 148 -3.69 2.31 -5.93
N GLY A 149 -3.85 2.78 -4.69
CA GLY A 149 -3.65 4.18 -4.33
C GLY A 149 -4.32 4.58 -3.03
N THR A 150 -4.05 5.83 -2.64
CA THR A 150 -4.70 6.50 -1.50
C THR A 150 -5.75 7.46 -2.02
N HIS A 151 -6.97 7.32 -1.50
CA HIS A 151 -8.13 8.10 -1.93
C HIS A 151 -8.76 8.82 -0.73
N THR A 152 -9.40 9.96 -0.99
CA THR A 152 -10.24 10.62 0.01
C THR A 152 -11.71 10.42 -0.32
N THR A 153 -12.44 9.81 0.60
CA THR A 153 -13.89 9.69 0.53
C THR A 153 -14.53 10.72 1.44
N GLU A 154 -15.30 11.65 0.85
CA GLU A 154 -16.13 12.60 1.59
C GLU A 154 -17.61 12.25 1.41
N TRP A 155 -18.30 12.08 2.53
CA TRP A 155 -19.72 11.77 2.55
C TRP A 155 -20.50 12.90 3.17
N ARG A 156 -21.50 13.40 2.45
CA ARG A 156 -22.53 14.27 2.99
C ARG A 156 -23.71 13.42 3.43
N TRP A 157 -23.91 13.35 4.74
CA TRP A 157 -24.99 12.60 5.36
C TRP A 157 -26.28 13.38 5.29
N GLN A 158 -27.37 12.68 4.99
CA GLN A 158 -28.70 13.26 4.85
C GLN A 158 -29.73 12.43 5.60
N ALA A 159 -30.72 13.11 6.16
CA ALA A 159 -31.86 12.51 6.84
C ALA A 159 -33.19 13.03 6.29
N ARG A 160 -34.22 12.19 6.36
CA ARG A 160 -35.62 12.60 6.19
C ARG A 160 -36.52 11.80 7.13
N ALA A 161 -37.63 12.39 7.57
CA ALA A 161 -38.53 11.71 8.51
C ALA A 161 -39.38 10.64 7.80
N THR A 162 -39.86 10.94 6.59
CA THR A 162 -40.62 10.02 5.74
C THR A 162 -40.09 10.03 4.30
N SER A 163 -40.46 9.03 3.50
CA SER A 163 -40.02 8.93 2.11
C SER A 163 -40.51 10.05 1.19
N SER A 164 -41.58 10.75 1.59
CA SER A 164 -42.13 11.93 0.91
C SER A 164 -41.44 13.23 1.30
N ASP A 165 -40.71 13.27 2.41
CA ASP A 165 -40.02 14.48 2.86
C ASP A 165 -38.73 14.72 2.05
N PRO A 166 -38.34 15.99 1.84
CA PRO A 166 -37.06 16.32 1.25
C PRO A 166 -35.90 15.88 2.17
N TRP A 167 -34.79 15.48 1.55
CA TRP A 167 -33.54 15.20 2.26
C TRP A 167 -33.00 16.49 2.88
N SER A 168 -32.60 16.39 4.15
CA SER A 168 -31.91 17.47 4.88
C SER A 168 -30.51 17.02 5.24
N ASP A 169 -29.51 17.88 5.02
CA ASP A 169 -28.12 17.58 5.38
C ASP A 169 -27.95 17.58 6.91
N ILE A 170 -27.20 16.60 7.42
CA ILE A 170 -26.97 16.41 8.87
C ILE A 170 -25.49 16.38 9.25
N GLY A 171 -24.58 16.34 8.29
CA GLY A 171 -23.15 16.36 8.55
C GLY A 171 -22.32 15.92 7.36
N VAL A 172 -21.00 16.14 7.46
CA VAL A 172 -20.01 15.65 6.50
C VAL A 172 -18.96 14.84 7.23
N THR A 173 -18.60 13.68 6.68
CA THR A 173 -17.50 12.85 7.17
C THR A 173 -16.44 12.71 6.08
N ARG A 174 -15.18 12.56 6.50
CA ARG A 174 -14.02 12.47 5.61
C ARG A 174 -13.15 11.29 6.03
N HIS A 175 -12.69 10.52 5.05
CA HIS A 175 -12.02 9.24 5.29
C HIS A 175 -10.86 9.04 4.32
N ARG A 176 -9.75 8.50 4.82
CA ARG A 176 -8.63 8.05 4.00
C ARG A 176 -8.83 6.59 3.63
N ILE A 177 -8.97 6.33 2.34
CA ILE A 177 -9.24 4.99 1.82
C ILE A 177 -8.03 4.50 1.04
N TYR A 178 -7.39 3.45 1.53
CA TYR A 178 -6.36 2.71 0.83
C TYR A 178 -7.00 1.65 -0.05
N VAL A 179 -6.60 1.59 -1.31
CA VAL A 179 -6.99 0.53 -2.22
C VAL A 179 -5.77 -0.31 -2.56
N LEU A 180 -5.88 -1.62 -2.34
CA LEU A 180 -4.81 -2.60 -2.50
C LEU A 180 -5.16 -3.57 -3.63
N ALA A 181 -4.16 -4.13 -4.32
CA ALA A 181 -4.42 -5.09 -5.39
C ALA A 181 -5.03 -6.39 -4.83
N ASP A 182 -4.49 -6.87 -3.72
CA ASP A 182 -4.95 -8.06 -3.01
C ASP A 182 -4.80 -7.89 -1.49
N VAL A 183 -5.24 -8.88 -0.71
CA VAL A 183 -5.04 -8.92 0.73
C VAL A 183 -3.53 -8.95 1.02
N PRO A 184 -3.04 -8.17 1.99
CA PRO A 184 -1.63 -8.18 2.37
C PRO A 184 -1.15 -9.59 2.72
N THR A 185 0.04 -9.94 2.23
CA THR A 185 0.72 -11.20 2.57
C THR A 185 1.83 -10.94 3.59
N GLU A 186 2.40 -12.00 4.17
CA GLU A 186 3.50 -11.88 5.15
C GLU A 186 4.59 -10.88 4.70
N PRO A 187 5.17 -10.08 5.62
CA PRO A 187 5.02 -10.17 7.08
C PRO A 187 3.72 -9.56 7.63
N TRP A 188 2.84 -9.09 6.76
CA TRP A 188 1.54 -8.55 7.14
C TRP A 188 0.53 -9.66 7.40
N THR A 189 -0.26 -9.51 8.46
CA THR A 189 -1.30 -10.44 8.85
C THR A 189 -2.63 -9.72 9.01
N GLN A 190 -3.73 -10.47 8.93
CA GLN A 190 -5.07 -9.96 9.24
C GLN A 190 -5.61 -10.52 10.56
N ALA A 191 -4.96 -11.51 11.16
CA ALA A 191 -5.42 -12.11 12.41
C ALA A 191 -4.23 -12.41 13.35
N PRO A 192 -4.43 -12.30 14.68
CA PRO A 192 -5.63 -11.77 15.33
C PRO A 192 -5.72 -10.24 15.19
N PHE A 193 -6.93 -9.69 15.17
CA PHE A 193 -7.13 -8.24 15.33
C PHE A 193 -7.00 -7.87 16.81
N ALA A 194 -5.78 -7.55 17.24
CA ALA A 194 -5.45 -7.25 18.63
C ALA A 194 -4.27 -6.28 18.71
N ALA A 195 -4.20 -5.50 19.79
CA ALA A 195 -3.14 -4.52 20.06
C ALA A 195 -1.72 -5.09 20.01
N SER A 196 -1.57 -6.34 20.45
CA SER A 196 -0.29 -7.04 20.45
C SER A 196 0.14 -7.52 19.08
N ASN A 197 -0.76 -7.56 18.08
CA ASN A 197 -0.41 -7.97 16.73
C ASN A 197 0.24 -6.81 15.99
N THR A 198 1.57 -6.78 16.04
CA THR A 198 2.33 -5.72 15.37
C THR A 198 2.41 -5.86 13.85
N SER A 199 2.00 -7.02 13.32
CA SER A 199 2.00 -7.38 11.91
C SER A 199 0.71 -7.00 11.16
N LEU A 200 -0.28 -6.37 11.79
CA LEU A 200 -1.37 -5.77 11.01
C LEU A 200 -0.78 -4.70 10.05
N PRO A 201 -1.33 -4.47 8.85
CA PRO A 201 -0.93 -3.40 7.95
C PRO A 201 -0.83 -2.02 8.62
N TRP A 202 0.28 -1.33 8.44
CA TRP A 202 0.51 0.02 9.00
C TRP A 202 0.04 1.08 8.02
N THR A 203 -0.76 2.04 8.48
CA THR A 203 -1.21 3.16 7.64
C THR A 203 -0.05 4.03 7.18
N GLU A 204 0.98 4.21 8.02
CA GLU A 204 2.19 4.96 7.64
C GLU A 204 2.96 4.28 6.49
N ALA A 205 3.05 2.94 6.50
CA ALA A 205 3.66 2.20 5.40
C ALA A 205 2.76 2.19 4.16
N LEU A 206 1.44 2.12 4.33
CA LEU A 206 0.46 2.20 3.24
C LEU A 206 0.52 3.56 2.52
N ASP A 207 0.76 4.67 3.23
CA ASP A 207 0.90 5.99 2.61
C ASP A 207 2.01 5.99 1.54
N TYR A 208 3.18 5.41 1.84
CA TYR A 208 4.26 5.24 0.86
C TYR A 208 3.97 4.16 -0.18
N ALA A 209 3.53 2.97 0.24
CA ALA A 209 3.30 1.85 -0.67
C ALA A 209 2.27 2.23 -1.75
N CYS A 210 1.12 2.78 -1.35
CA CYS A 210 0.08 3.21 -2.26
C CYS A 210 0.53 4.36 -3.18
N GLN A 211 1.40 5.25 -2.70
CA GLN A 211 2.00 6.30 -3.53
C GLN A 211 2.93 5.69 -4.60
N TRP A 212 3.81 4.77 -4.20
CA TRP A 212 4.76 4.12 -5.11
C TRP A 212 4.08 3.25 -6.16
N ALA A 213 2.99 2.61 -5.79
CA ALA A 213 2.23 1.70 -6.65
C ALA A 213 0.95 2.31 -7.22
N VAL A 214 0.83 3.64 -7.24
CA VAL A 214 -0.35 4.32 -7.77
C VAL A 214 -0.62 3.88 -9.22
N ALA A 215 -1.90 3.76 -9.58
CA ALA A 215 -2.34 3.35 -10.92
C ALA A 215 -2.01 1.89 -11.33
N THR A 216 -1.51 1.05 -10.42
CA THR A 216 -1.32 -0.40 -10.66
C THR A 216 -2.57 -1.20 -10.29
N ARG A 217 -2.71 -2.43 -10.81
CA ARG A 217 -3.83 -3.33 -10.47
C ARG A 217 -3.41 -4.76 -10.16
N THR A 218 -2.34 -5.24 -10.78
CA THR A 218 -1.90 -6.63 -10.62
C THR A 218 -0.76 -6.75 -9.62
N ARG A 219 -0.58 -7.94 -9.05
CA ARG A 219 0.53 -8.26 -8.14
C ARG A 219 1.90 -7.92 -8.75
N VAL A 220 2.09 -8.24 -10.03
CA VAL A 220 3.33 -7.97 -10.76
C VAL A 220 3.54 -6.47 -10.98
N GLU A 221 2.50 -5.72 -11.38
CA GLU A 221 2.60 -4.26 -11.55
C GLU A 221 2.94 -3.56 -10.22
N VAL A 222 2.34 -4.01 -9.11
CA VAL A 222 2.64 -3.53 -7.76
C VAL A 222 4.11 -3.79 -7.41
N ALA A 223 4.57 -5.03 -7.54
CA ALA A 223 5.96 -5.40 -7.28
C ALA A 223 6.94 -4.57 -8.12
N ALA A 224 6.64 -4.41 -9.41
CA ALA A 224 7.40 -3.59 -10.33
C ALA A 224 7.46 -2.12 -9.89
N ALA A 225 6.33 -1.53 -9.53
CA ALA A 225 6.24 -0.13 -9.14
C ALA A 225 6.97 0.14 -7.82
N VAL A 226 6.85 -0.75 -6.83
CA VAL A 226 7.60 -0.67 -5.57
C VAL A 226 9.10 -0.81 -5.82
N THR A 227 9.54 -1.78 -6.63
CA THR A 227 10.96 -1.98 -6.97
C THR A 227 11.58 -0.73 -7.59
N ARG A 228 10.88 -0.09 -8.53
CA ARG A 228 11.34 1.19 -9.14
C ARG A 228 11.52 2.28 -8.10
N HIS A 229 10.55 2.45 -7.21
CA HIS A 229 10.59 3.50 -6.22
C HIS A 229 11.67 3.26 -5.17
N VAL A 230 11.84 2.02 -4.71
CA VAL A 230 12.92 1.68 -3.77
C VAL A 230 14.28 1.96 -4.39
N TYR A 231 14.54 1.56 -5.65
CA TYR A 231 15.79 1.91 -6.33
C TYR A 231 15.97 3.44 -6.47
N ALA A 232 14.89 4.15 -6.79
CA ALA A 232 14.88 5.61 -6.95
C ALA A 232 15.04 6.39 -5.64
N LEU A 233 15.03 5.73 -4.47
CA LEU A 233 15.39 6.36 -3.21
C LEU A 233 16.86 6.79 -3.18
N GLY A 234 17.73 6.17 -3.98
CA GLY A 234 19.14 6.54 -4.06
C GLY A 234 19.44 7.72 -5.01
N PRO A 235 20.46 8.55 -4.70
CA PRO A 235 21.29 8.52 -3.49
C PRO A 235 20.72 9.35 -2.32
N ASN A 236 19.56 9.99 -2.50
CA ASN A 236 19.09 11.04 -1.60
C ASN A 236 18.61 10.51 -0.24
N VAL A 237 17.97 9.34 -0.23
CA VAL A 237 17.42 8.71 0.98
C VAL A 237 18.30 7.56 1.41
N VAL A 238 18.68 6.66 0.50
CA VAL A 238 19.58 5.54 0.80
C VAL A 238 20.66 5.38 -0.28
N THR A 239 21.76 4.73 0.06
CA THR A 239 22.82 4.37 -0.88
C THR A 239 23.40 3.04 -0.48
N TYR A 240 23.92 2.29 -1.46
CA TYR A 240 24.53 1.01 -1.17
C TYR A 240 25.72 1.16 -0.20
N ASP A 241 25.84 0.26 0.77
CA ASP A 241 26.84 0.30 1.83
C ASP A 241 28.25 -0.14 1.35
N CYS A 242 28.84 0.62 0.44
CA CYS A 242 30.22 0.39 0.04
C CYS A 242 31.23 0.63 1.18
N PRO A 243 31.14 1.71 1.98
CA PRO A 243 32.09 1.99 3.05
C PRO A 243 32.05 0.97 4.20
N GLY A 244 30.87 0.42 4.52
CA GLY A 244 30.65 -0.58 5.55
C GLY A 244 30.76 -2.03 5.06
N GLY A 245 31.27 -2.26 3.85
CA GLY A 245 31.51 -3.60 3.32
C GLY A 245 30.23 -4.39 3.00
N GLY A 246 29.11 -3.72 2.75
CA GLY A 246 27.83 -4.34 2.44
C GLY A 246 27.07 -4.81 3.68
N SER A 247 27.20 -4.11 4.80
CA SER A 247 26.47 -4.43 6.03
C SER A 247 24.97 -4.17 5.87
N SER A 248 24.14 -4.97 6.56
CA SER A 248 22.69 -4.76 6.62
C SER A 248 22.39 -3.76 7.74
N HIS A 249 21.57 -2.75 7.46
CA HIS A 249 21.24 -1.69 8.44
C HIS A 249 19.78 -1.71 8.88
N TYR A 250 18.89 -2.34 8.12
CA TYR A 250 17.47 -2.41 8.43
C TYR A 250 16.93 -3.84 8.56
N SER A 251 17.68 -4.85 8.10
CA SER A 251 17.16 -6.20 7.90
C SER A 251 17.92 -7.28 8.66
N TRP A 252 18.62 -6.90 9.74
CA TRP A 252 19.36 -7.83 10.60
C TRP A 252 18.41 -8.52 11.59
N GLY A 253 18.16 -9.82 11.38
CA GLY A 253 17.24 -10.62 12.20
C GLY A 253 15.76 -10.39 11.88
N GLY A 254 15.31 -9.14 11.80
CA GLY A 254 13.97 -8.73 11.37
C GLY A 254 14.06 -7.44 10.54
N PHE A 255 12.92 -6.90 10.12
CA PHE A 255 12.86 -5.61 9.44
C PHE A 255 12.51 -4.49 10.44
N GLU A 256 13.45 -3.58 10.66
CA GLU A 256 13.27 -2.37 11.47
C GLU A 256 12.46 -1.31 10.70
N LEU A 257 11.19 -1.63 10.42
CA LEU A 257 10.31 -0.80 9.58
C LEU A 257 10.12 0.60 10.16
N SER A 258 10.03 0.75 11.49
CA SER A 258 9.89 2.06 12.13
C SER A 258 11.10 2.96 11.84
N ALA A 259 12.31 2.42 11.91
CA ALA A 259 13.54 3.15 11.59
C ALA A 259 13.62 3.48 10.10
N PHE A 260 13.13 2.59 9.23
CA PHE A 260 13.10 2.86 7.79
C PHE A 260 12.04 3.93 7.42
N LEU A 261 10.86 3.91 8.06
CA LEU A 261 9.85 4.96 7.90
C LEU A 261 10.37 6.30 8.41
N ASP A 262 11.09 6.35 9.54
CA ASP A 262 11.77 7.56 10.01
C ASP A 262 12.75 8.09 8.94
N ARG A 263 13.52 7.21 8.31
CA ARG A 263 14.41 7.58 7.20
C ARG A 263 13.65 8.15 6.00
N LEU A 264 12.54 7.53 5.61
CA LEU A 264 11.67 8.02 4.53
C LEU A 264 11.08 9.41 4.85
N HIS A 265 10.76 9.68 6.12
CA HIS A 265 10.31 10.99 6.58
C HIS A 265 11.42 12.06 6.63
N GLY A 266 12.65 11.72 6.25
CA GLY A 266 13.81 12.61 6.31
C GLY A 266 14.53 12.60 7.67
N GLY A 267 14.12 11.73 8.58
CA GLY A 267 14.81 11.46 9.83
C GLY A 267 16.11 10.65 9.63
N PRO A 268 16.85 10.40 10.73
CA PRO A 268 18.08 9.63 10.68
C PRO A 268 17.86 8.15 10.36
N GLY A 269 16.77 7.53 10.83
CA GLY A 269 16.60 6.08 10.82
C GLY A 269 17.84 5.34 11.34
N ASN A 270 18.19 4.21 10.72
CA ASN A 270 19.47 3.52 10.95
C ASN A 270 20.60 4.02 10.04
N GLY A 271 20.45 5.21 9.45
CA GLY A 271 21.41 5.80 8.54
C GLY A 271 21.03 5.65 7.07
N VAL A 272 21.95 6.06 6.20
CA VAL A 272 21.70 6.13 4.74
C VAL A 272 22.06 4.83 4.02
N TYR A 273 22.69 3.90 4.71
CA TYR A 273 23.30 2.74 4.08
C TYR A 273 22.30 1.57 4.00
N VAL A 274 22.33 0.87 2.88
CA VAL A 274 21.55 -0.36 2.64
C VAL A 274 22.41 -1.37 1.90
N ASN A 275 22.13 -2.66 2.06
CA ASN A 275 22.70 -3.70 1.20
C ASN A 275 21.61 -4.45 0.40
N CYS A 276 21.99 -5.57 -0.21
CA CYS A 276 21.05 -6.42 -0.95
C CYS A 276 19.91 -6.98 -0.09
N SER A 277 20.20 -7.40 1.15
CA SER A 277 19.17 -7.89 2.09
C SER A 277 18.20 -6.78 2.52
N ASP A 278 18.69 -5.56 2.72
CA ASP A 278 17.84 -4.39 2.98
C ASP A 278 16.93 -4.09 1.81
N CYS A 279 17.49 -3.99 0.60
CA CYS A 279 16.71 -3.72 -0.61
C CYS A 279 15.65 -4.80 -0.87
N ALA A 280 16.01 -6.08 -0.70
CA ALA A 280 15.08 -7.20 -0.81
C ALA A 280 13.95 -7.10 0.22
N THR A 281 14.28 -6.80 1.47
CA THR A 281 13.32 -6.72 2.58
C THR A 281 12.38 -5.54 2.43
N ILE A 282 12.89 -4.35 2.08
CA ILE A 282 12.08 -3.16 1.82
C ILE A 282 11.14 -3.44 0.64
N THR A 283 11.67 -3.93 -0.48
CA THR A 283 10.87 -4.18 -1.70
C THR A 283 9.74 -5.17 -1.43
N SER A 284 10.07 -6.33 -0.86
CA SER A 284 9.07 -7.36 -0.57
C SER A 284 8.08 -6.94 0.51
N THR A 285 8.51 -6.26 1.58
CA THR A 285 7.59 -5.81 2.64
C THR A 285 6.58 -4.81 2.10
N PHE A 286 7.01 -3.78 1.37
CA PHE A 286 6.09 -2.77 0.81
C PHE A 286 5.24 -3.32 -0.34
N ALA A 287 5.75 -4.22 -1.17
CA ALA A 287 4.95 -4.86 -2.21
C ALA A 287 3.91 -5.84 -1.63
N ASN A 288 4.27 -6.59 -0.59
CA ASN A 288 3.36 -7.52 0.08
C ASN A 288 2.28 -6.81 0.87
N LEU A 289 2.55 -5.59 1.35
CA LEU A 289 1.54 -4.72 1.95
C LEU A 289 0.38 -4.41 0.99
N LEU A 290 0.63 -4.52 -0.31
CA LEU A 290 -0.32 -4.26 -1.39
C LEU A 290 -0.79 -5.56 -2.10
N GLY A 291 -0.33 -6.73 -1.63
CA GLY A 291 -0.74 -8.05 -2.11
C GLY A 291 0.17 -8.71 -3.16
N ALA A 292 1.41 -8.25 -3.36
CA ALA A 292 2.28 -8.78 -4.41
C ALA A 292 2.86 -10.21 -4.17
N ASP A 293 2.88 -10.69 -2.92
CA ASP A 293 3.30 -12.05 -2.53
C ASP A 293 4.77 -12.43 -2.86
N LEU A 294 5.70 -11.49 -2.64
CA LEU A 294 7.14 -11.69 -2.80
C LEU A 294 7.79 -12.34 -1.57
N TRP A 295 8.91 -13.01 -1.81
CA TRP A 295 9.82 -13.54 -0.80
C TRP A 295 11.15 -12.77 -0.85
N GLN A 296 11.94 -12.83 0.23
CA GLN A 296 13.37 -12.55 0.16
C GLN A 296 14.10 -13.89 0.01
N SER A 297 15.03 -14.00 -0.95
CA SER A 297 15.85 -15.20 -1.10
C SER A 297 17.19 -14.89 -1.73
N ARG A 298 18.18 -15.72 -1.39
CA ARG A 298 19.57 -15.55 -1.78
C ARG A 298 19.90 -16.30 -3.06
N MET A 299 20.95 -15.83 -3.71
CA MET A 299 21.68 -16.54 -4.75
C MET A 299 23.18 -16.55 -4.42
N GLY A 300 23.80 -17.67 -4.77
CA GLY A 300 25.25 -17.87 -4.78
C GLY A 300 25.99 -17.86 -3.45
N TRP A 301 27.18 -18.45 -3.47
CA TRP A 301 28.06 -18.62 -2.30
C TRP A 301 29.46 -17.99 -2.54
N GLY A 302 29.52 -16.96 -3.37
CA GLY A 302 30.76 -16.40 -3.90
C GLY A 302 30.80 -16.45 -5.42
N PHE A 303 30.45 -15.35 -6.08
CA PHE A 303 30.49 -15.26 -7.55
C PHE A 303 30.95 -13.89 -8.03
N ASP A 304 31.69 -13.90 -9.13
CA ASP A 304 32.20 -12.70 -9.79
C ASP A 304 31.08 -11.95 -10.51
N LEU A 305 31.13 -10.61 -10.43
CA LEU A 305 30.09 -9.73 -10.96
C LEU A 305 30.48 -9.11 -12.30
N ASN A 306 29.50 -8.99 -13.18
CA ASN A 306 29.59 -8.03 -14.28
C ASN A 306 29.48 -6.59 -13.74
N PRO A 307 29.89 -5.58 -14.52
CA PRO A 307 29.59 -4.20 -14.19
C PRO A 307 28.09 -3.98 -13.96
N LEU A 308 27.75 -3.22 -12.92
CA LEU A 308 26.37 -2.91 -12.53
C LEU A 308 26.27 -1.49 -11.96
N LEU A 309 25.03 -1.00 -11.76
CA LEU A 309 24.75 0.27 -11.07
C LEU A 309 24.03 0.00 -9.75
N GLY A 310 24.77 -0.04 -8.65
CA GLY A 310 24.19 -0.13 -7.31
C GLY A 310 23.29 1.08 -6.98
N ILE A 311 22.32 0.90 -6.10
CA ILE A 311 21.44 1.96 -5.62
C ILE A 311 22.25 3.15 -5.11
N GLY A 312 21.95 4.34 -5.63
CA GLY A 312 22.68 5.57 -5.32
C GLY A 312 24.00 5.77 -6.09
N SER A 313 24.42 4.81 -6.93
CA SER A 313 25.58 4.93 -7.81
C SER A 313 25.19 5.34 -9.24
N SER A 314 26.09 6.06 -9.90
CA SER A 314 26.02 6.36 -11.35
C SER A 314 27.19 5.75 -12.13
N MET A 315 28.04 4.96 -11.46
CA MET A 315 29.24 4.37 -12.03
C MET A 315 29.02 2.88 -12.29
N TRP A 316 29.22 2.46 -13.54
CA TRP A 316 29.27 1.06 -13.95
C TRP A 316 30.55 0.43 -13.41
N GLN A 317 30.39 -0.49 -12.48
CA GLN A 317 31.48 -1.27 -11.90
C GLN A 317 30.88 -2.49 -11.20
N PRO A 318 31.65 -3.56 -10.98
CA PRO A 318 31.31 -4.55 -9.98
C PRO A 318 30.96 -3.86 -8.65
N ALA A 319 30.03 -4.42 -7.87
CA ALA A 319 29.48 -3.74 -6.69
C ALA A 319 30.58 -3.17 -5.78
N CYS A 320 30.57 -1.84 -5.58
CA CYS A 320 31.57 -1.13 -4.78
C CYS A 320 33.04 -1.32 -5.19
N GLY A 321 33.29 -1.74 -6.44
CA GLY A 321 34.62 -2.11 -6.93
C GLY A 321 35.12 -3.47 -6.41
N TRP A 322 34.27 -4.26 -5.74
CA TRP A 322 34.61 -5.62 -5.31
C TRP A 322 34.58 -6.58 -6.50
N SER A 323 35.36 -7.67 -6.47
CA SER A 323 35.35 -8.65 -7.57
C SER A 323 34.02 -9.41 -7.69
N GLY A 324 33.28 -9.55 -6.59
CA GLY A 324 32.10 -10.39 -6.54
C GLY A 324 31.27 -10.24 -5.27
N PHE A 325 30.14 -10.94 -5.23
CA PHE A 325 29.31 -11.07 -4.03
C PHE A 325 29.56 -12.40 -3.33
N GLY A 326 29.61 -12.37 -1.98
CA GLY A 326 29.57 -13.60 -1.18
C GLY A 326 28.20 -14.28 -1.22
N TYR A 327 27.15 -13.48 -1.34
CA TYR A 327 25.79 -13.86 -1.73
C TYR A 327 25.07 -12.58 -2.18
N HIS A 328 23.98 -12.73 -2.93
CA HIS A 328 23.07 -11.62 -3.23
C HIS A 328 21.66 -12.00 -2.85
N GLU A 329 20.93 -11.11 -2.18
CA GLU A 329 19.54 -11.37 -1.77
C GLU A 329 18.62 -10.38 -2.48
N VAL A 330 17.50 -10.88 -3.03
CA VAL A 330 16.55 -10.09 -3.82
C VAL A 330 15.11 -10.40 -3.41
N ALA A 331 14.18 -9.54 -3.82
CA ALA A 331 12.77 -9.90 -3.77
C ALA A 331 12.43 -10.82 -4.95
N TRP A 332 11.69 -11.89 -4.70
CA TRP A 332 11.55 -13.02 -5.62
C TRP A 332 10.16 -13.64 -5.51
N THR A 333 9.56 -14.05 -6.63
CA THR A 333 8.31 -14.83 -6.64
C THR A 333 8.51 -16.31 -6.32
N GLY A 334 7.42 -16.98 -5.99
CA GLY A 334 7.31 -18.44 -6.11
C GLY A 334 8.23 -19.25 -5.19
N ALA A 335 8.89 -20.25 -5.76
CA ALA A 335 9.81 -21.15 -5.08
C ALA A 335 11.21 -20.53 -4.92
N CYS A 336 11.46 -19.37 -5.52
CA CYS A 336 12.75 -18.71 -5.64
C CYS A 336 13.76 -19.56 -6.42
N ASP A 337 13.30 -20.18 -7.51
CA ASP A 337 14.13 -21.00 -8.39
C ASP A 337 14.43 -20.34 -9.73
N VAL A 338 15.05 -21.08 -10.65
CA VAL A 338 15.50 -20.59 -11.96
C VAL A 338 14.37 -20.10 -12.86
N ASP A 339 13.13 -20.56 -12.64
CA ASP A 339 11.98 -20.20 -13.46
C ASP A 339 11.18 -19.02 -12.89
N ASP A 340 11.46 -18.64 -11.65
CA ASP A 340 10.81 -17.56 -10.95
C ASP A 340 11.36 -16.16 -11.31
N ARG A 341 10.60 -15.14 -10.91
CA ARG A 341 10.80 -13.74 -11.28
C ARG A 341 11.47 -12.96 -10.15
N VAL A 342 12.46 -12.17 -10.52
CA VAL A 342 13.28 -11.33 -9.63
C VAL A 342 12.83 -9.87 -9.73
N PHE A 343 12.79 -9.25 -8.55
CA PHE A 343 12.53 -7.83 -8.32
C PHE A 343 13.68 -7.27 -7.49
N ASP A 344 14.67 -6.71 -8.16
CA ASP A 344 15.88 -6.23 -7.53
C ASP A 344 15.94 -4.70 -7.53
N ALA A 345 15.70 -4.11 -6.36
CA ALA A 345 15.83 -2.67 -6.15
C ALA A 345 17.23 -2.25 -5.68
N CYS A 346 18.15 -3.20 -5.56
CA CYS A 346 19.50 -2.97 -5.06
C CYS A 346 20.44 -2.44 -6.15
N LEU A 347 20.20 -2.83 -7.41
CA LEU A 347 21.09 -2.56 -8.53
C LEU A 347 20.35 -2.59 -9.88
N GLN A 348 20.93 -1.95 -10.88
CA GLN A 348 20.63 -2.19 -12.28
C GLN A 348 21.73 -3.05 -12.89
N VAL A 349 21.33 -4.07 -13.65
CA VAL A 349 22.22 -4.88 -14.49
C VAL A 349 22.29 -4.28 -15.89
N ASP A 350 23.19 -4.81 -16.71
CA ASP A 350 23.21 -4.45 -18.13
C ASP A 350 22.05 -5.08 -18.89
N GLY A 351 21.36 -4.26 -19.67
CA GLY A 351 20.21 -4.55 -20.49
C GLY A 351 20.52 -4.92 -21.93
N ASP A 352 21.77 -4.77 -22.37
CA ASP A 352 22.17 -5.12 -23.74
C ASP A 352 22.55 -6.61 -23.90
N PRO A 353 22.97 -7.06 -25.10
CA PRO A 353 23.34 -8.46 -25.35
C PRO A 353 24.65 -8.95 -24.70
N ASP A 354 25.59 -8.08 -24.34
CA ASP A 354 26.88 -8.45 -23.73
C ASP A 354 27.11 -7.70 -22.40
N PRO A 355 26.65 -8.28 -21.27
CA PRO A 355 26.79 -7.63 -19.97
C PRO A 355 28.24 -7.52 -19.48
N THR A 356 29.22 -8.10 -20.19
CA THR A 356 30.61 -8.18 -19.73
C THR A 356 31.46 -7.00 -20.19
N ASN A 357 31.05 -6.28 -21.24
CA ASN A 357 31.84 -5.22 -21.87
C ASN A 357 31.00 -3.98 -22.14
N ALA A 358 31.64 -2.81 -22.14
CA ALA A 358 30.99 -1.58 -22.57
C ALA A 358 30.66 -1.60 -24.08
N PRO A 359 29.65 -0.85 -24.54
CA PRO A 359 28.74 0.02 -23.76
C PRO A 359 27.82 -0.79 -22.83
N HIS A 360 27.24 -0.13 -21.83
CA HIS A 360 26.25 -0.75 -20.94
C HIS A 360 24.93 0.03 -20.99
N THR A 361 23.81 -0.68 -20.95
CA THR A 361 22.46 -0.12 -20.93
C THR A 361 21.77 -0.40 -19.60
N PRO A 362 21.39 0.62 -18.80
CA PRO A 362 20.77 0.36 -17.50
C PRO A 362 19.45 -0.43 -17.61
N LEU A 363 19.38 -1.58 -16.92
CA LEU A 363 18.18 -2.39 -16.78
C LEU A 363 17.93 -2.69 -15.29
N LEU A 364 16.84 -2.13 -14.74
CA LEU A 364 16.39 -2.48 -13.40
C LEU A 364 15.67 -3.85 -13.45
N PRO A 365 16.13 -4.88 -12.70
CA PRO A 365 15.49 -6.19 -12.72
C PRO A 365 14.09 -6.12 -12.11
N ILE A 366 13.09 -6.11 -12.98
CA ILE A 366 11.66 -6.06 -12.65
C ILE A 366 10.97 -7.13 -13.47
N ASP A 367 10.40 -8.11 -12.78
CA ASP A 367 9.77 -9.28 -13.42
C ASP A 367 10.73 -10.01 -14.38
N LEU A 368 12.04 -9.92 -14.10
CA LEU A 368 13.07 -10.58 -14.88
C LEU A 368 13.21 -12.02 -14.37
N ARG A 369 13.14 -13.00 -15.28
CA ARG A 369 13.34 -14.40 -14.91
C ARG A 369 14.77 -14.58 -14.39
N PHE A 370 14.96 -15.42 -13.37
CA PHE A 370 16.29 -15.72 -12.88
C PHE A 370 17.15 -16.39 -13.98
N GLY A 371 16.61 -17.46 -14.58
CA GLY A 371 17.13 -18.15 -15.75
C GLY A 371 18.25 -19.13 -15.44
N ASN A 372 18.53 -20.04 -16.37
CA ASN A 372 19.71 -20.90 -16.38
C ASN A 372 20.92 -20.17 -16.98
N THR A 373 22.11 -20.72 -16.77
CA THR A 373 23.33 -20.23 -17.42
C THR A 373 23.19 -20.30 -18.95
N GLY A 374 23.35 -19.16 -19.62
CA GLY A 374 23.25 -19.03 -21.06
C GLY A 374 21.87 -18.61 -21.59
N ASP A 375 20.87 -18.45 -20.72
CA ASP A 375 19.53 -17.99 -21.11
C ASP A 375 19.49 -16.49 -21.48
N GLY A 376 20.48 -15.70 -21.07
CA GLY A 376 20.49 -14.23 -21.23
C GLY A 376 19.59 -13.48 -20.24
N ASP A 377 19.12 -14.20 -19.23
CA ASP A 377 18.24 -13.75 -18.14
C ASP A 377 19.05 -13.10 -16.99
N TYR A 378 18.42 -12.88 -15.83
CA TYR A 378 19.03 -12.14 -14.72
C TYR A 378 20.41 -12.67 -14.30
N ARG A 379 20.56 -14.00 -14.18
CA ARG A 379 21.82 -14.65 -13.79
C ARG A 379 22.99 -14.25 -14.68
N ASP A 380 22.79 -14.31 -16.00
CA ASP A 380 23.85 -14.05 -16.98
C ASP A 380 24.25 -12.58 -17.06
N ARG A 381 23.31 -11.70 -16.71
CA ARG A 381 23.51 -10.24 -16.62
C ARG A 381 24.21 -9.84 -15.34
N LEU A 382 23.91 -10.49 -14.23
CA LEU A 382 24.53 -10.21 -12.93
C LEU A 382 25.96 -10.78 -12.82
N ALA A 383 26.15 -12.04 -13.19
CA ALA A 383 27.41 -12.76 -12.98
C ALA A 383 28.26 -12.87 -14.25
N THR A 384 29.57 -12.74 -14.09
CA THR A 384 30.52 -12.98 -15.18
C THR A 384 30.43 -14.42 -15.67
N PRO A 385 30.91 -14.74 -16.88
CA PRO A 385 30.99 -16.13 -17.36
C PRO A 385 31.66 -17.10 -16.37
N THR A 386 32.68 -16.64 -15.63
CA THR A 386 33.36 -17.44 -14.59
C THR A 386 32.57 -17.54 -13.30
N GLY A 387 31.79 -16.51 -12.94
CA GLY A 387 30.97 -16.46 -11.74
C GLY A 387 29.64 -17.22 -11.84
N ARG A 388 29.07 -17.36 -13.04
CA ARG A 388 27.75 -17.98 -13.26
C ARG A 388 27.53 -19.35 -12.60
N PRO A 389 28.50 -20.30 -12.60
CA PRO A 389 28.33 -21.58 -11.92
C PRO A 389 28.15 -21.47 -10.40
N ASN A 390 28.53 -20.35 -9.80
CA ASN A 390 28.38 -20.09 -8.37
C ASN A 390 27.21 -19.13 -8.07
N CYS A 391 26.52 -18.62 -9.09
CA CYS A 391 25.36 -17.74 -8.97
C CYS A 391 24.06 -18.56 -9.14
N ASP A 392 23.87 -19.56 -8.28
CA ASP A 392 22.67 -20.40 -8.27
C ASP A 392 21.64 -19.93 -7.23
N PRO A 393 20.33 -20.13 -7.49
CA PRO A 393 19.29 -19.82 -6.53
C PRO A 393 19.47 -20.64 -5.24
N GLN A 394 19.08 -20.09 -4.09
CA GLN A 394 19.06 -20.81 -2.83
C GLN A 394 17.66 -20.80 -2.21
N PRO A 395 16.71 -21.62 -2.73
CA PRO A 395 15.33 -21.69 -2.24
C PRO A 395 15.21 -21.93 -0.73
N THR A 396 16.18 -22.62 -0.12
CA THR A 396 16.20 -22.89 1.33
C THR A 396 16.40 -21.64 2.20
N THR A 397 16.85 -20.53 1.61
CA THR A 397 16.99 -19.24 2.29
C THR A 397 15.73 -18.38 2.22
N ARG A 398 14.69 -18.86 1.53
CA ARG A 398 13.45 -18.13 1.31
C ARG A 398 12.79 -17.75 2.63
N GLN A 399 12.53 -16.46 2.80
CA GLN A 399 11.94 -15.92 4.03
C GLN A 399 11.09 -14.69 3.77
N ARG A 400 10.30 -14.33 4.79
CA ARG A 400 9.64 -13.03 4.95
C ARG A 400 9.97 -12.52 6.34
N ARG A 401 10.94 -11.62 6.43
CA ARG A 401 11.41 -11.08 7.72
C ARG A 401 10.24 -10.48 8.50
N ALA A 402 10.12 -10.88 9.76
CA ALA A 402 9.15 -10.28 10.68
C ALA A 402 9.47 -8.79 10.91
N LEU A 403 8.44 -8.00 11.18
CA LEU A 403 8.60 -6.60 11.57
C LEU A 403 9.06 -6.54 13.03
N ILE A 404 10.05 -5.70 13.33
CA ILE A 404 10.58 -5.50 14.69
C ILE A 404 10.57 -4.04 15.11
#